data_AF-A0A7V9J1D5-F1
#
_entry.id   AF-A0A7V9J1D5-F1
#
_cell.length_a   1.000
_cell.length_b   1.000
_cell.length_c   1.000
_cell.angle_alpha   90.00
_cell.angle_beta   90.00
_cell.angle_gamma   90.00
#
_symmetry.space_group_name_H-M   'P 1'
#
loop_
_entity.id
_entity.type
_entity.pdbx_description
1 polymer ?
#
loop_
_entity_poly.entity_id
_entity_poly.type
_entity_poly.pdbx_seq_one_letter_code
_entity_poly.pdbx_strand_id
1 'polypeptide(L)'
;MTGRLGDQRGVAMVTVLFVGAVLTAVTSAAAFLSVRELRSGLGERRGAQALSIAETGIDRFLIDVRGGSLDWGEIKLAGCPTPITLSGDLGGGSFIAKLTIYDPTQPAANRLGGNAAAPPCTTRVTARPPRGTAQSCPLYTSSCFAITSTGTITSGGVVVAKRVVQELVQVGASGLPFGLSSDFVSAGGTPNANNISLLSRNDVQGREKLIFTGNDAYYLQSDFYAGAPSTPIPAGAHAVGSVYVKNASEHPPNANCTASGEYAWDGSGLGDVNTAVCAGGNAPTSKFTEQDFNTLAPESAITEQEYASVKATAQREGLYCGPTLSTCTKNGVAHTLTGNIKASDIDGLPTDFVAFFDFSAPYSSGNSVNWDAVVNGAPATCSDGTPYPQVTLVVRNGDLALTSGASVTGFVLVPDGTVKLGGNYTVHGTILSKETSLQGTGTVALSDCWVAHMPGPTLEVQRIRFGELDR
;
A
#
# COMPACT_ATOMS: atom_id res chain seq x y z
N MET A 1 -58.38 87.53 -6.42
CA MET A 1 -57.00 87.00 -6.38
C MET A 1 -56.99 85.57 -5.81
N THR A 2 -57.56 84.60 -6.52
CA THR A 2 -57.71 83.20 -6.03
C THR A 2 -57.58 82.20 -7.19
N GLY A 3 -56.69 82.46 -8.14
CA GLY A 3 -56.54 81.66 -9.37
C GLY A 3 -55.19 80.97 -9.55
N ARG A 4 -54.28 81.00 -8.56
CA ARG A 4 -52.89 80.53 -8.74
C ARG A 4 -52.36 79.55 -7.68
N LEU A 5 -53.17 79.19 -6.69
CA LEU A 5 -52.79 78.24 -5.62
C LEU A 5 -53.24 76.79 -5.88
N GLY A 6 -54.12 76.56 -6.85
CA GLY A 6 -54.58 75.21 -7.22
C GLY A 6 -53.51 74.40 -7.97
N ASP A 7 -52.71 75.06 -8.80
CA ASP A 7 -51.75 74.39 -9.69
C ASP A 7 -50.47 73.95 -8.95
N GLN A 8 -49.98 74.75 -8.00
CA GLN A 8 -48.77 74.42 -7.23
C GLN A 8 -48.96 73.26 -6.24
N ARG A 9 -50.18 73.10 -5.68
CA ARG A 9 -50.50 71.98 -4.78
C ARG A 9 -50.63 70.66 -5.54
N GLY A 10 -51.15 70.69 -6.77
CA GLY A 10 -51.21 69.53 -7.66
C GLY A 10 -49.81 69.03 -8.08
N VAL A 11 -48.93 69.95 -8.50
CA VAL A 11 -47.56 69.61 -8.92
C VAL A 11 -46.72 69.07 -7.76
N ALA A 12 -46.89 69.60 -6.54
CA ALA A 12 -46.20 69.08 -5.36
C ALA A 12 -46.63 67.65 -5.02
N MET A 13 -47.93 67.35 -5.09
CA MET A 13 -48.45 66.00 -4.82
C MET A 13 -47.98 64.98 -5.86
N VAL A 14 -47.98 65.35 -7.15
CA VAL A 14 -47.48 64.49 -8.22
C VAL A 14 -45.98 64.24 -8.07
N THR A 15 -45.20 65.26 -7.71
CA THR A 15 -43.75 65.09 -7.47
C THR A 15 -43.49 64.12 -6.32
N VAL A 16 -44.21 64.21 -5.21
CA VAL A 16 -44.04 63.30 -4.06
C VAL A 16 -44.45 61.87 -4.43
N LEU A 17 -45.54 61.68 -5.17
CA LEU A 17 -45.95 60.36 -5.65
C LEU A 17 -44.93 59.77 -6.63
N PHE A 18 -44.37 60.59 -7.52
CA PHE A 18 -43.37 60.14 -8.49
C PHE A 18 -42.05 59.79 -7.80
N VAL A 19 -41.58 60.62 -6.86
CA VAL A 19 -40.39 60.35 -6.06
C VAL A 19 -40.60 59.11 -5.18
N GLY A 20 -41.78 58.94 -4.57
CA GLY A 20 -42.14 57.75 -3.81
C GLY A 20 -42.16 56.48 -4.67
N ALA A 21 -42.72 56.56 -5.87
CA ALA A 21 -42.74 55.44 -6.82
C ALA A 21 -41.33 55.07 -7.30
N VAL A 22 -40.50 56.07 -7.65
CA VAL A 22 -39.11 55.86 -8.07
C VAL A 22 -38.27 55.28 -6.93
N LEU A 23 -38.39 55.81 -5.72
CA LEU A 23 -37.67 55.26 -4.55
C LEU A 23 -38.08 53.81 -4.26
N THR A 24 -39.37 53.49 -4.35
CA THR A 24 -39.88 52.12 -4.14
C THR A 24 -39.38 51.16 -5.22
N ALA A 25 -39.32 51.62 -6.47
CA ALA A 25 -38.79 50.82 -7.58
C ALA A 25 -37.28 50.56 -7.41
N VAL A 26 -36.51 51.59 -7.03
CA VAL A 26 -35.06 51.46 -6.81
C VAL A 26 -34.74 50.60 -5.60
N THR A 27 -35.46 50.74 -4.49
CA THR A 27 -35.26 49.90 -3.30
C THR A 27 -35.64 48.45 -3.56
N SER A 28 -36.71 48.19 -4.30
CA SER A 28 -37.11 46.83 -4.69
C SER A 28 -36.08 46.18 -5.61
N ALA A 29 -35.56 46.92 -6.59
CA ALA A 29 -34.49 46.46 -7.47
C ALA A 29 -33.20 46.16 -6.69
N ALA A 30 -32.81 47.04 -5.76
CA ALA A 30 -31.64 46.84 -4.90
C ALA A 30 -31.81 45.60 -4.01
N ALA A 31 -32.96 45.42 -3.37
CA ALA A 31 -33.24 44.24 -2.57
C ALA A 31 -33.19 42.94 -3.39
N PHE A 32 -33.75 42.94 -4.60
CA PHE A 32 -33.69 41.80 -5.50
C PHE A 32 -32.25 41.45 -5.91
N LEU A 33 -31.45 42.45 -6.25
CA LEU A 33 -30.02 42.27 -6.56
C LEU A 33 -29.26 41.73 -5.35
N SER A 34 -29.46 42.29 -4.15
CA SER A 34 -28.84 41.79 -2.92
C SER A 34 -29.23 40.35 -2.61
N VAL A 35 -30.50 39.97 -2.78
CA VAL A 35 -30.95 38.57 -2.59
C VAL A 35 -30.31 37.65 -3.64
N ARG A 36 -30.18 38.11 -4.88
CA ARG A 36 -29.50 37.35 -5.94
C ARG A 36 -28.03 37.14 -5.62
N GLU A 37 -27.31 38.18 -5.19
CA GLU A 37 -25.90 38.11 -4.81
C GLU A 37 -25.67 37.27 -3.54
N LEU A 38 -26.58 37.33 -2.58
CA LEU A 38 -26.53 36.44 -1.41
C LEU A 38 -26.77 34.98 -1.79
N ARG A 39 -27.67 34.71 -2.74
CA ARG A 39 -27.92 33.36 -3.24
C ARG A 39 -26.76 32.82 -4.06
N SER A 40 -26.15 33.63 -4.94
CA SER A 40 -24.95 33.24 -5.68
C SER A 40 -23.79 32.98 -4.72
N GLY A 41 -23.55 33.89 -3.77
CA GLY A 41 -22.48 33.73 -2.77
C GLY A 41 -22.67 32.51 -1.86
N LEU A 42 -23.90 32.18 -1.45
CA LEU A 42 -24.19 30.95 -0.72
C LEU A 42 -23.97 29.70 -1.59
N GLY A 43 -24.34 29.75 -2.87
CA GLY A 43 -24.10 28.68 -3.83
C GLY A 43 -22.61 28.41 -4.03
N GLU A 44 -21.82 29.46 -4.22
CA GLU A 44 -20.36 29.37 -4.38
C GLU A 44 -19.68 28.80 -3.14
N ARG A 45 -20.05 29.26 -1.94
CA ARG A 45 -19.51 28.73 -0.68
C ARG A 45 -19.81 27.24 -0.52
N ARG A 46 -21.06 26.82 -0.79
CA ARG A 46 -21.44 25.40 -0.73
C ARG A 46 -20.74 24.58 -1.81
N GLY A 47 -20.54 25.15 -3.00
CA GLY A 47 -19.76 24.53 -4.08
C GLY A 47 -18.30 24.32 -3.69
N ALA A 48 -17.65 25.32 -3.10
CA ALA A 48 -16.28 25.21 -2.60
C ALA A 48 -16.15 24.19 -1.47
N GLN A 49 -17.13 24.13 -0.56
CA GLN A 49 -17.19 23.11 0.48
C GLN A 49 -17.35 21.70 -0.12
N ALA A 50 -18.26 21.52 -1.08
CA ALA A 50 -18.44 20.25 -1.76
C ALA A 50 -17.16 19.82 -2.51
N LEU A 51 -16.41 20.77 -3.10
CA LEU A 51 -15.12 20.50 -3.74
C LEU A 51 -14.09 19.97 -2.73
N SER A 52 -13.92 20.68 -1.60
CA SER A 52 -13.00 20.26 -0.54
C SER A 52 -13.34 18.89 0.04
N ILE A 53 -14.64 18.57 0.19
CA ILE A 53 -15.09 17.23 0.61
C ILE A 53 -14.74 16.18 -0.45
N ALA A 54 -14.91 16.50 -1.74
CA ALA A 54 -14.56 15.60 -2.82
C ALA A 54 -13.04 15.32 -2.85
N GLU A 55 -12.20 16.35 -2.71
CA GLU A 55 -10.73 16.22 -2.59
C GLU A 55 -10.35 15.36 -1.37
N THR A 56 -10.98 15.60 -0.22
CA THR A 56 -10.77 14.79 0.99
C THR A 56 -11.13 13.32 0.77
N GLY A 57 -12.15 13.04 -0.05
CA GLY A 57 -12.50 11.67 -0.43
C GLY A 57 -11.38 10.97 -1.22
N ILE A 58 -10.65 11.70 -2.07
CA ILE A 58 -9.47 11.14 -2.76
C ILE A 58 -8.36 10.87 -1.76
N ASP A 59 -8.03 11.83 -0.90
CA ASP A 59 -6.99 11.68 0.11
C ASP A 59 -7.27 10.50 1.04
N ARG A 60 -8.52 10.33 1.44
CA ARG A 60 -8.95 9.22 2.29
C ARG A 60 -8.82 7.88 1.58
N PHE A 61 -9.13 7.83 0.29
CA PHE A 61 -8.95 6.62 -0.52
C PHE A 61 -7.46 6.24 -0.63
N LEU A 62 -6.58 7.22 -0.84
CA LEU A 62 -5.14 7.01 -0.88
C LEU A 62 -4.59 6.49 0.45
N ILE A 63 -5.11 6.98 1.57
CA ILE A 63 -4.77 6.49 2.90
C ILE A 63 -5.18 5.02 3.07
N ASP A 64 -6.37 4.64 2.61
CA ASP A 64 -6.85 3.24 2.71
C ASP A 64 -5.97 2.29 1.88
N VAL A 65 -5.64 2.66 0.63
CA VAL A 65 -4.72 1.88 -0.21
C VAL A 65 -3.37 1.67 0.48
N ARG A 66 -2.78 2.73 1.05
CA ARG A 66 -1.48 2.65 1.75
C ARG A 66 -1.56 2.01 3.14
N GLY A 67 -2.72 2.10 3.78
CA GLY A 67 -2.97 1.61 5.14
C GLY A 67 -3.11 0.10 5.23
N GLY A 68 -3.33 -0.57 4.08
CA GLY A 68 -3.43 -2.03 3.99
C GLY A 68 -4.85 -2.58 4.09
N SER A 69 -5.88 -1.75 3.89
CA SER A 69 -7.27 -2.22 3.75
C SER A 69 -7.61 -2.70 2.34
N LEU A 70 -6.68 -2.53 1.39
CA LEU A 70 -6.78 -3.02 0.03
C LEU A 70 -5.48 -3.71 -0.36
N ASP A 71 -5.59 -4.85 -1.05
CA ASP A 71 -4.45 -5.54 -1.63
C ASP A 71 -4.30 -5.28 -3.14
N TRP A 72 -3.15 -5.67 -3.70
CA TRP A 72 -2.91 -5.53 -5.13
C TRP A 72 -3.92 -6.32 -5.99
N GLY A 73 -4.39 -7.46 -5.49
CA GLY A 73 -5.36 -8.32 -6.16
C GLY A 73 -6.72 -7.66 -6.33
N GLU A 74 -7.15 -6.85 -5.37
CA GLU A 74 -8.35 -6.03 -5.45
C GLU A 74 -8.10 -4.81 -6.35
N ILE A 75 -7.01 -4.08 -6.13
CA ILE A 75 -6.67 -2.86 -6.88
C ILE A 75 -6.57 -3.15 -8.38
N LYS A 76 -5.87 -4.21 -8.78
CA LYS A 76 -5.69 -4.59 -10.19
C LYS A 76 -7.00 -4.96 -10.91
N LEU A 77 -8.07 -5.22 -10.16
CA LEU A 77 -9.41 -5.52 -10.67
C LEU A 77 -10.38 -4.35 -10.51
N ALA A 78 -9.93 -3.19 -10.03
CA ALA A 78 -10.79 -2.05 -9.73
C ALA A 78 -11.57 -1.59 -10.98
N GLY A 79 -12.90 -1.63 -10.92
CA GLY A 79 -13.78 -1.27 -12.03
C GLY A 79 -14.24 -2.46 -12.88
N CYS A 80 -13.92 -3.70 -12.48
CA CYS A 80 -14.18 -4.89 -13.28
C CYS A 80 -14.90 -5.99 -12.48
N PRO A 81 -16.25 -6.02 -12.44
CA PRO A 81 -17.22 -5.16 -13.12
C PRO A 81 -17.58 -3.88 -12.35
N THR A 82 -17.16 -3.77 -11.09
CA THR A 82 -17.55 -2.69 -10.17
C THR A 82 -16.34 -1.93 -9.66
N PRO A 83 -16.45 -0.60 -9.49
CA PRO A 83 -15.42 0.19 -8.85
C PRO A 83 -15.29 -0.18 -7.37
N ILE A 84 -14.07 -0.15 -6.85
CA ILE A 84 -13.85 -0.16 -5.39
C ILE A 84 -14.34 1.18 -4.86
N THR A 85 -15.26 1.16 -3.90
CA THR A 85 -15.94 2.37 -3.43
C THR A 85 -15.65 2.59 -1.95
N LEU A 86 -15.27 3.82 -1.61
CA LEU A 86 -15.12 4.30 -0.26
C LEU A 86 -16.03 5.50 -0.04
N SER A 87 -16.77 5.51 1.06
CA SER A 87 -17.66 6.61 1.41
C SER A 87 -17.44 7.04 2.85
N GLY A 88 -17.69 8.32 3.12
CA GLY A 88 -17.62 8.86 4.47
C GLY A 88 -18.28 10.21 4.60
N ASP A 89 -18.55 10.60 5.83
CA ASP A 89 -19.13 11.89 6.18
C ASP A 89 -18.05 12.82 6.75
N LEU A 90 -18.09 14.10 6.38
CA LEU A 90 -17.14 15.11 6.83
C LEU A 90 -17.86 16.44 7.10
N GLY A 91 -18.05 16.75 8.39
CA GLY A 91 -18.78 17.93 8.81
C GLY A 91 -20.23 17.93 8.31
N GLY A 92 -20.58 18.90 7.46
CA GLY A 92 -21.92 19.08 6.90
C GLY A 92 -22.17 18.39 5.55
N GLY A 93 -21.27 17.52 5.11
CA GLY A 93 -21.40 16.81 3.83
C GLY A 93 -20.80 15.42 3.86
N SER A 94 -20.80 14.79 2.69
CA SER A 94 -20.31 13.42 2.51
C SER A 94 -19.61 13.26 1.17
N PHE A 95 -18.73 12.27 1.09
CA PHE A 95 -18.04 11.91 -0.14
C PHE A 95 -18.32 10.45 -0.52
N ILE A 96 -18.23 10.18 -1.83
CA ILE A 96 -18.15 8.84 -2.40
C ILE A 96 -16.98 8.86 -3.38
N ALA A 97 -15.90 8.16 -3.03
CA ALA A 97 -14.71 7.98 -3.84
C ALA A 97 -14.70 6.58 -4.47
N LYS A 98 -14.29 6.50 -5.73
CA LYS A 98 -14.30 5.28 -6.54
C LYS A 98 -12.97 5.09 -7.24
N LEU A 99 -12.35 3.94 -7.07
CA LEU A 99 -11.16 3.53 -7.82
C LEU A 99 -11.58 2.69 -9.02
N THR A 100 -11.02 3.03 -10.18
CA THR A 100 -11.17 2.29 -11.45
C THR A 100 -9.86 2.26 -12.21
N ILE A 101 -9.60 1.18 -12.94
CA ILE A 101 -8.50 1.12 -13.91
C ILE A 101 -8.66 2.24 -14.95
N TYR A 102 -7.55 2.94 -15.23
CA TYR A 102 -7.46 3.98 -16.23
C TYR A 102 -6.60 3.51 -17.41
N ASP A 103 -7.21 3.41 -18.59
CA ASP A 103 -6.54 3.03 -19.84
C ASP A 103 -6.41 4.25 -20.76
N PRO A 104 -5.21 4.85 -20.88
CA PRO A 104 -5.00 6.01 -21.73
C PRO A 104 -5.10 5.72 -23.23
N THR A 105 -5.03 4.44 -23.64
CA THR A 105 -5.12 4.03 -25.06
C THR A 105 -6.54 4.09 -25.60
N GLN A 106 -7.53 4.05 -24.72
CA GLN A 106 -8.93 4.10 -25.11
C GLN A 106 -9.35 5.54 -25.46
N PRO A 107 -10.40 5.68 -26.31
CA PRO A 107 -11.09 6.96 -26.47
C PRO A 107 -11.51 7.52 -25.11
N ALA A 108 -11.55 8.85 -24.96
CA ALA A 108 -11.84 9.52 -23.68
C ALA A 108 -13.05 8.94 -22.92
N ALA A 109 -14.12 8.59 -23.63
CA ALA A 109 -15.33 8.00 -23.07
C ALA A 109 -15.16 6.57 -22.49
N ASN A 110 -14.08 5.88 -22.87
CA ASN A 110 -13.80 4.48 -22.56
C ASN A 110 -12.54 4.31 -21.69
N ARG A 111 -11.88 5.41 -21.29
CA ARG A 111 -10.62 5.34 -20.51
C ARG A 111 -10.82 4.80 -19.10
N LEU A 112 -12.00 4.98 -18.54
CA LEU A 112 -12.39 4.39 -17.27
C LEU A 112 -13.02 3.04 -17.61
N GLY A 113 -12.48 1.94 -17.08
CA GLY A 113 -12.81 0.55 -17.45
C GLY A 113 -14.27 0.09 -17.28
N GLY A 114 -15.24 0.99 -17.14
CA GLY A 114 -16.66 0.71 -16.94
C GLY A 114 -17.47 0.34 -18.19
N ASN A 115 -16.86 0.27 -19.39
CA ASN A 115 -17.57 -0.21 -20.57
C ASN A 115 -17.42 -1.73 -20.71
N ALA A 116 -18.55 -2.43 -20.64
CA ALA A 116 -18.67 -3.90 -20.71
C ALA A 116 -18.09 -4.56 -21.98
N ALA A 117 -17.66 -3.76 -22.97
CA ALA A 117 -17.01 -4.22 -24.20
C ALA A 117 -15.47 -4.20 -24.15
N ALA A 118 -14.87 -3.71 -23.06
CA ALA A 118 -13.42 -3.73 -22.87
C ALA A 118 -12.92 -5.17 -22.62
N PRO A 119 -11.75 -5.60 -23.17
CA PRO A 119 -11.16 -6.90 -22.85
C PRO A 119 -11.04 -7.11 -21.33
N PRO A 120 -11.16 -8.37 -20.86
CA PRO A 120 -11.25 -8.69 -19.44
C PRO A 120 -10.04 -8.12 -18.69
N CYS A 121 -10.30 -7.46 -17.57
CA CYS A 121 -9.30 -6.71 -16.82
C CYS A 121 -8.11 -7.55 -16.35
N THR A 122 -8.30 -8.86 -16.22
CA THR A 122 -7.26 -9.86 -15.97
C THR A 122 -6.14 -9.87 -17.02
N THR A 123 -6.38 -9.38 -18.24
CA THR A 123 -5.36 -9.27 -19.29
C THR A 123 -4.61 -7.94 -19.29
N ARG A 124 -5.11 -6.93 -18.57
CA ARG A 124 -4.61 -5.55 -18.63
C ARG A 124 -3.58 -5.24 -17.55
N VAL A 125 -3.67 -5.93 -16.41
CA VAL A 125 -2.78 -5.70 -15.28
C VAL A 125 -1.87 -6.91 -15.06
N THR A 126 -0.56 -6.66 -14.93
CA THR A 126 0.42 -7.71 -14.63
C THR A 126 0.15 -8.27 -13.23
N ALA A 127 0.35 -9.58 -13.05
CA ALA A 127 0.18 -10.21 -11.74
C ALA A 127 1.05 -9.55 -10.66
N ARG A 128 2.25 -9.06 -11.04
CA ARG A 128 3.17 -8.30 -10.21
C ARG A 128 2.99 -6.79 -10.40
N PRO A 129 2.97 -5.98 -9.32
CA PRO A 129 3.04 -4.53 -9.43
C PRO A 129 4.41 -4.11 -10.00
N PRO A 130 4.47 -3.17 -10.96
CA PRO A 130 5.73 -2.75 -11.55
C PRO A 130 6.65 -2.11 -10.50
N ARG A 131 7.96 -2.37 -10.63
CA ARG A 131 8.99 -1.70 -9.83
C ARG A 131 9.38 -0.36 -10.43
N GLY A 132 9.63 0.61 -9.56
CA GLY A 132 10.29 1.86 -9.89
C GLY A 132 9.34 3.02 -10.15
N THR A 133 9.95 4.21 -10.12
CA THR A 133 9.32 5.51 -10.33
C THR A 133 9.03 5.75 -11.82
N ALA A 134 8.11 4.99 -12.40
CA ALA A 134 7.61 5.33 -13.73
C ALA A 134 6.84 6.66 -13.64
N GLN A 135 7.48 7.75 -14.07
CA GLN A 135 7.06 9.13 -13.83
C GLN A 135 5.90 9.63 -14.72
N SER A 136 5.19 8.72 -15.37
CA SER A 136 4.07 9.02 -16.25
C SER A 136 3.31 7.74 -16.51
N CYS A 137 1.97 7.77 -16.57
CA CYS A 137 1.18 6.68 -17.16
C CYS A 137 1.63 6.45 -18.60
N PRO A 138 2.55 5.49 -18.87
CA PRO A 138 2.97 5.19 -20.21
C PRO A 138 1.76 4.55 -20.89
N LEU A 139 1.67 4.70 -22.20
CA LEU A 139 0.53 4.21 -22.99
C LEU A 139 0.32 2.68 -22.92
N TYR A 140 1.11 1.93 -22.14
CA TYR A 140 1.11 0.48 -22.11
C TYR A 140 1.33 -0.15 -20.73
N THR A 141 1.34 0.60 -19.62
CA THR A 141 1.55 -0.03 -18.30
C THR A 141 0.25 -0.26 -17.54
N SER A 142 0.24 -1.43 -16.93
CA SER A 142 -0.75 -2.06 -16.07
C SER A 142 -1.03 -1.36 -14.73
N SER A 143 -0.52 -0.14 -14.51
CA SER A 143 -0.41 0.47 -13.17
C SER A 143 -1.19 1.76 -12.99
N CYS A 144 -2.00 2.16 -13.96
CA CYS A 144 -2.72 3.43 -13.93
C CYS A 144 -4.18 3.28 -13.50
N PHE A 145 -4.58 4.11 -12.55
CA PHE A 145 -5.92 4.12 -11.98
C PHE A 145 -6.46 5.55 -11.89
N ALA A 146 -7.77 5.67 -11.85
CA ALA A 146 -8.46 6.92 -11.59
C ALA A 146 -9.24 6.78 -10.29
N ILE A 147 -8.99 7.67 -9.35
CA ILE A 147 -9.82 7.88 -8.17
C ILE A 147 -10.78 9.02 -8.50
N THR A 148 -12.06 8.70 -8.66
CA THR A 148 -13.11 9.70 -8.88
C THR A 148 -13.89 9.89 -7.59
N SER A 149 -13.86 11.10 -7.04
CA SER A 149 -14.56 11.43 -5.80
C SER A 149 -15.66 12.44 -6.03
N THR A 150 -16.83 12.13 -5.50
CA THR A 150 -18.00 13.01 -5.51
C THR A 150 -18.24 13.52 -4.11
N GLY A 151 -18.09 14.84 -3.90
CA GLY A 151 -18.44 15.50 -2.66
C GLY A 151 -19.83 16.12 -2.73
N THR A 152 -20.61 15.96 -1.67
CA THR A 152 -21.97 16.50 -1.57
C THR A 152 -22.17 17.25 -0.25
N ILE A 153 -22.91 18.36 -0.31
CA ILE A 153 -23.39 19.08 0.87
C ILE A 153 -24.90 18.94 0.91
N THR A 154 -25.42 18.53 2.07
CA THR A 154 -26.86 18.40 2.30
C THR A 154 -27.37 19.44 3.29
N SER A 155 -28.56 19.99 3.05
CA SER A 155 -29.25 20.88 3.99
C SER A 155 -30.72 20.47 4.04
N GLY A 156 -31.23 20.13 5.24
CA GLY A 156 -32.60 19.64 5.40
C GLY A 156 -32.89 18.34 4.62
N GLY A 157 -31.89 17.46 4.47
CA GLY A 157 -32.00 16.20 3.72
C GLY A 157 -31.93 16.34 2.19
N VAL A 158 -31.74 17.56 1.67
CA VAL A 158 -31.63 17.82 0.23
C VAL A 158 -30.19 18.17 -0.14
N VAL A 159 -29.67 17.59 -1.22
CA VAL A 159 -28.35 17.95 -1.78
C VAL A 159 -28.40 19.37 -2.32
N VAL A 160 -27.65 20.28 -1.69
CA VAL A 160 -27.61 21.71 -2.05
C VAL A 160 -26.36 22.10 -2.84
N ALA A 161 -25.32 21.25 -2.84
CA ALA A 161 -24.16 21.37 -3.71
C ALA A 161 -23.54 19.99 -3.94
N LYS A 162 -22.96 19.79 -5.13
CA LYS A 162 -22.26 18.58 -5.55
C LYS A 162 -21.05 19.00 -6.38
N ARG A 163 -19.90 18.36 -6.15
CA ARG A 163 -18.67 18.50 -6.95
C ARG A 163 -18.07 17.15 -7.26
N VAL A 164 -17.43 17.00 -8.42
CA VAL A 164 -16.79 15.75 -8.83
C VAL A 164 -15.37 16.05 -9.26
N VAL A 165 -14.42 15.48 -8.53
CA VAL A 165 -12.99 15.54 -8.86
C VAL A 165 -12.49 14.16 -9.24
N GLN A 166 -11.44 14.14 -10.06
CA GLN A 166 -10.74 12.94 -10.45
C GLN A 166 -9.25 13.15 -10.29
N GLU A 167 -8.59 12.18 -9.69
CA GLU A 167 -7.15 12.09 -9.65
C GLU A 167 -6.69 10.81 -10.34
N LEU A 168 -5.81 10.97 -11.31
CA LEU A 168 -5.08 9.87 -11.91
C LEU A 168 -3.90 9.54 -11.00
N VAL A 169 -3.82 8.27 -10.63
CA VAL A 169 -2.80 7.74 -9.76
C VAL A 169 -2.13 6.56 -10.45
N GLN A 170 -0.88 6.33 -10.07
CA GLN A 170 -0.16 5.13 -10.41
C GLN A 170 0.12 4.35 -9.15
N VAL A 171 -0.17 3.05 -9.19
CA VAL A 171 0.12 2.13 -8.10
C VAL A 171 1.22 1.17 -8.55
N GLY A 172 2.31 1.14 -7.80
CA GLY A 172 3.46 0.26 -8.03
C GLY A 172 3.95 -0.35 -6.72
N ALA A 173 5.03 -1.11 -6.77
CA ALA A 173 5.68 -1.59 -5.54
C ALA A 173 6.45 -0.45 -4.87
N SER A 174 6.44 -0.37 -3.54
CA SER A 174 7.02 0.74 -2.77
C SER A 174 8.54 0.86 -2.79
N GLY A 175 9.25 0.03 -3.54
CA GLY A 175 10.71 0.03 -3.52
C GLY A 175 11.31 -0.59 -2.26
N LEU A 176 10.49 -1.09 -1.34
CA LEU A 176 10.93 -2.00 -0.28
C LEU A 176 11.54 -3.28 -0.87
N PRO A 177 12.45 -3.95 -0.16
CA PRO A 177 12.82 -5.31 -0.51
C PRO A 177 11.63 -6.25 -0.32
N PHE A 178 11.60 -7.30 -1.13
CA PHE A 178 10.59 -8.35 -1.05
C PHE A 178 11.28 -9.70 -0.80
N GLY A 179 10.55 -10.63 -0.22
CA GLY A 179 11.14 -11.88 0.24
C GLY A 179 11.80 -11.74 1.62
N LEU A 180 13.00 -12.30 1.80
CA LEU A 180 13.70 -12.24 3.10
C LEU A 180 14.80 -11.19 3.03
N SER A 181 14.60 -10.04 3.68
CA SER A 181 15.62 -8.98 3.71
C SER A 181 15.97 -8.59 5.13
N SER A 182 17.25 -8.72 5.47
CA SER A 182 17.76 -8.31 6.77
C SER A 182 19.18 -7.78 6.72
N ASP A 183 19.55 -6.87 7.61
CA ASP A 183 20.93 -6.41 7.70
C ASP A 183 21.88 -7.56 8.04
N PHE A 184 21.44 -8.52 8.86
CA PHE A 184 22.21 -9.72 9.19
C PHE A 184 21.31 -10.96 9.24
N VAL A 185 21.80 -12.09 8.74
CA VAL A 185 21.09 -13.37 8.81
C VAL A 185 21.97 -14.45 9.43
N SER A 186 21.42 -15.17 10.41
CA SER A 186 22.06 -16.34 11.01
C SER A 186 21.15 -17.55 10.94
N ALA A 187 21.65 -18.63 10.36
CA ALA A 187 20.94 -19.90 10.23
C ALA A 187 21.63 -20.99 11.06
N GLY A 188 20.92 -21.52 12.05
CA GLY A 188 21.36 -22.67 12.86
C GLY A 188 20.53 -23.94 12.64
N GLY A 189 19.31 -23.79 12.10
CA GLY A 189 18.37 -24.88 11.86
C GLY A 189 18.54 -25.58 10.51
N THR A 190 17.42 -25.94 9.88
CA THR A 190 17.36 -26.40 8.47
C THR A 190 16.10 -25.86 7.78
N PRO A 191 15.89 -24.53 7.73
CA PRO A 191 14.70 -23.97 7.12
C PRO A 191 14.73 -24.11 5.60
N ASN A 192 13.53 -24.19 5.01
CA ASN A 192 13.34 -24.14 3.56
C ASN A 192 12.99 -22.72 3.13
N ALA A 193 13.69 -22.21 2.12
CA ALA A 193 13.44 -20.95 1.44
C ALA A 193 12.92 -21.24 0.03
N ASN A 194 11.60 -21.17 -0.17
CA ASN A 194 10.97 -21.59 -1.43
C ASN A 194 10.54 -20.38 -2.26
N ASN A 195 10.96 -20.35 -3.52
CA ASN A 195 10.63 -19.28 -4.48
C ASN A 195 10.94 -17.88 -3.95
N ILE A 196 12.03 -17.74 -3.18
CA ILE A 196 12.37 -16.51 -2.46
C ILE A 196 13.88 -16.29 -2.44
N SER A 197 14.30 -15.08 -2.76
CA SER A 197 15.67 -14.62 -2.59
C SER A 197 15.84 -13.98 -1.21
N LEU A 198 16.99 -14.27 -0.60
CA LEU A 198 17.44 -13.63 0.62
C LEU A 198 18.34 -12.46 0.22
N LEU A 199 18.04 -11.26 0.71
CA LEU A 199 18.85 -10.05 0.54
C LEU A 199 19.45 -9.64 1.89
N SER A 200 20.76 -9.36 1.92
CA SER A 200 21.41 -8.88 3.14
C SER A 200 22.44 -7.79 2.87
N ARG A 201 22.50 -6.79 3.75
CA ARG A 201 23.54 -5.74 3.71
C ARG A 201 24.84 -6.20 4.36
N ASN A 202 24.79 -7.05 5.37
CA ASN A 202 25.97 -7.63 6.00
C ASN A 202 26.04 -9.13 5.71
N ASP A 203 26.55 -9.89 6.66
CA ASP A 203 26.87 -11.28 6.47
C ASP A 203 25.65 -12.20 6.59
N VAL A 204 25.66 -13.26 5.79
CA VAL A 204 24.77 -14.42 5.93
C VAL A 204 25.58 -15.57 6.52
N GLN A 205 25.24 -15.99 7.74
CA GLN A 205 25.91 -17.08 8.43
C GLN A 205 25.10 -18.37 8.40
N GLY A 206 25.80 -19.50 8.23
CA GLY A 206 25.19 -20.82 8.21
C GLY A 206 24.43 -21.08 6.91
N ARG A 207 24.91 -20.57 5.78
CA ARG A 207 24.24 -20.72 4.48
C ARG A 207 23.97 -22.19 4.11
N GLU A 208 24.82 -23.11 4.54
CA GLU A 208 24.63 -24.56 4.34
C GLU A 208 23.44 -25.16 5.09
N LYS A 209 22.83 -24.37 5.98
CA LYS A 209 21.61 -24.73 6.70
C LYS A 209 20.35 -24.29 5.97
N LEU A 210 20.46 -23.38 5.01
CA LEU A 210 19.34 -22.87 4.23
C LEU A 210 19.18 -23.69 2.96
N ILE A 211 17.99 -24.23 2.74
CA ILE A 211 17.66 -24.96 1.52
C ILE A 211 16.86 -24.01 0.63
N PHE A 212 17.44 -23.57 -0.48
CA PHE A 212 16.73 -22.75 -1.47
C PHE A 212 16.16 -23.63 -2.58
N THR A 213 14.89 -23.42 -2.93
CA THR A 213 14.24 -24.13 -4.02
C THR A 213 13.40 -23.20 -4.90
N GLY A 214 13.28 -23.54 -6.19
CA GLY A 214 12.43 -22.83 -7.13
C GLY A 214 12.98 -21.48 -7.59
N ASN A 215 12.08 -20.63 -8.11
CA ASN A 215 12.42 -19.32 -8.65
C ASN A 215 11.68 -18.24 -7.85
N ASP A 216 12.36 -17.12 -7.59
CA ASP A 216 11.76 -15.97 -6.94
C ASP A 216 10.55 -15.47 -7.74
N ALA A 217 9.38 -15.46 -7.09
CA ALA A 217 8.12 -15.06 -7.70
C ALA A 217 8.07 -13.56 -8.04
N TYR A 218 8.94 -12.77 -7.41
CA TYR A 218 8.96 -11.32 -7.51
C TYR A 218 10.19 -10.80 -8.25
N TYR A 219 11.39 -11.31 -8.05
CA TYR A 219 12.60 -10.80 -8.73
C TYR A 219 12.91 -11.50 -10.07
N LEU A 220 13.45 -10.73 -11.01
CA LEU A 220 13.98 -11.22 -12.28
C LEU A 220 15.51 -11.25 -12.25
N GLN A 221 16.12 -12.10 -13.07
CA GLN A 221 17.59 -12.13 -13.21
C GLN A 221 18.13 -10.78 -13.69
N SER A 222 17.41 -10.10 -14.59
CA SER A 222 17.73 -8.75 -15.05
C SER A 222 17.72 -7.68 -13.95
N ASP A 223 17.05 -7.95 -12.82
CA ASP A 223 17.04 -7.03 -11.67
C ASP A 223 18.37 -7.08 -10.90
N PHE A 224 19.03 -8.24 -10.89
CA PHE A 224 20.30 -8.46 -10.19
C PHE A 224 21.52 -8.23 -11.07
N TYR A 225 21.41 -8.57 -12.37
CA TYR A 225 22.56 -8.61 -13.27
C TYR A 225 22.25 -7.86 -14.57
N ALA A 226 23.01 -6.81 -14.84
CA ALA A 226 22.85 -6.03 -16.05
C ALA A 226 23.02 -6.91 -17.30
N GLY A 227 22.03 -6.87 -18.20
CA GLY A 227 22.02 -7.65 -19.44
C GLY A 227 21.55 -9.11 -19.29
N ALA A 228 21.21 -9.56 -18.08
CA ALA A 228 20.57 -10.85 -17.86
C ALA A 228 19.12 -10.88 -18.41
N PRO A 229 18.56 -12.07 -18.69
CA PRO A 229 17.20 -12.18 -19.20
C PRO A 229 16.15 -11.71 -18.19
N SER A 230 15.01 -11.21 -18.68
CA SER A 230 13.84 -10.86 -17.87
C SER A 230 13.02 -12.10 -17.47
N THR A 231 13.69 -13.12 -16.94
CA THR A 231 13.09 -14.35 -16.38
C THR A 231 13.22 -14.34 -14.87
N PRO A 232 12.32 -15.01 -14.12
CA PRO A 232 12.46 -15.18 -12.68
C PRO A 232 13.86 -15.64 -12.28
N ILE A 233 14.45 -15.00 -11.26
CA ILE A 233 15.75 -15.43 -10.73
C ILE A 233 15.56 -16.69 -9.88
N PRO A 234 16.43 -17.71 -9.99
CA PRO A 234 16.39 -18.83 -9.05
C PRO A 234 16.63 -18.36 -7.61
N ALA A 235 15.94 -19.00 -6.66
CA ALA A 235 16.05 -18.66 -5.24
C ALA A 235 17.50 -18.83 -4.74
N GLY A 236 17.99 -17.86 -3.96
CA GLY A 236 19.38 -17.85 -3.49
C GLY A 236 19.64 -16.77 -2.44
N ALA A 237 20.85 -16.77 -1.87
CA ALA A 237 21.30 -15.78 -0.89
C ALA A 237 22.20 -14.73 -1.54
N HIS A 238 21.83 -13.46 -1.39
CA HIS A 238 22.56 -12.31 -1.91
C HIS A 238 22.94 -11.37 -0.77
N ALA A 239 24.23 -11.17 -0.55
CA ALA A 239 24.75 -10.37 0.55
C ALA A 239 25.75 -9.34 0.04
N VAL A 240 25.65 -8.08 0.48
CA VAL A 240 26.71 -7.09 0.24
C VAL A 240 27.95 -7.45 1.07
N GLY A 241 27.74 -8.04 2.25
CA GLY A 241 28.77 -8.72 3.03
C GLY A 241 29.14 -10.09 2.47
N SER A 242 29.58 -10.98 3.35
CA SER A 242 29.97 -12.35 3.00
C SER A 242 28.80 -13.33 3.16
N VAL A 243 28.79 -14.36 2.32
CA VAL A 243 27.93 -15.55 2.52
C VAL A 243 28.80 -16.68 3.07
N TYR A 244 28.66 -17.01 4.35
CA TYR A 244 29.48 -18.01 5.01
C TYR A 244 28.85 -19.39 5.02
N VAL A 245 29.65 -20.37 4.63
CA VAL A 245 29.38 -21.80 4.79
C VAL A 245 30.33 -22.37 5.83
N LYS A 246 29.81 -23.08 6.85
CA LYS A 246 30.55 -23.81 7.89
C LYS A 246 31.74 -23.04 8.52
N ASN A 247 31.53 -22.40 9.67
CA ASN A 247 32.58 -21.79 10.49
C ASN A 247 33.52 -20.83 9.71
N ALA A 248 32.93 -19.91 8.94
CA ALA A 248 33.58 -18.72 8.34
C ALA A 248 34.37 -18.91 7.03
N SER A 249 34.19 -20.00 6.29
CA SER A 249 34.61 -20.00 4.87
C SER A 249 33.57 -19.27 4.04
N GLU A 250 33.95 -18.16 3.42
CA GLU A 250 33.10 -17.53 2.41
C GLU A 250 32.84 -18.53 1.30
N HIS A 251 31.58 -18.60 0.86
CA HIS A 251 31.15 -19.53 -0.17
C HIS A 251 31.82 -19.17 -1.51
N PRO A 252 32.71 -20.01 -2.08
CA PRO A 252 33.18 -19.79 -3.44
C PRO A 252 32.02 -20.12 -4.39
N PRO A 253 31.72 -19.29 -5.41
CA PRO A 253 30.71 -19.62 -6.40
C PRO A 253 31.05 -20.97 -7.01
N ASN A 254 30.12 -21.91 -6.94
CA ASN A 254 30.36 -23.23 -7.49
C ASN A 254 30.41 -23.14 -9.01
N ALA A 255 31.60 -23.30 -9.59
CA ALA A 255 31.82 -23.31 -11.04
C ALA A 255 31.17 -24.52 -11.75
N ASN A 256 30.65 -25.50 -11.02
CA ASN A 256 29.98 -26.67 -11.59
C ASN A 256 28.46 -26.60 -11.40
N CYS A 257 27.79 -26.05 -12.40
CA CYS A 257 26.33 -25.95 -12.50
C CYS A 257 25.59 -27.27 -12.78
N THR A 258 26.28 -28.41 -12.75
CA THR A 258 25.81 -29.70 -13.34
C THR A 258 25.32 -30.73 -12.31
N ALA A 259 25.45 -30.47 -11.02
CA ALA A 259 24.90 -31.33 -9.97
C ALA A 259 24.32 -30.44 -8.86
N SER A 260 22.98 -30.44 -8.72
CA SER A 260 22.27 -29.87 -7.56
C SER A 260 22.85 -28.53 -7.08
N GLY A 261 22.79 -27.51 -7.94
CA GLY A 261 23.39 -26.18 -7.76
C GLY A 261 22.75 -25.34 -6.65
N GLU A 262 22.68 -25.88 -5.43
CA GLU A 262 22.07 -25.29 -4.23
C GLU A 262 22.64 -23.90 -3.87
N TYR A 263 23.83 -23.57 -4.40
CA TYR A 263 24.53 -22.31 -4.18
C TYR A 263 24.92 -21.57 -5.47
N ALA A 264 24.49 -22.05 -6.64
CA ALA A 264 24.94 -21.53 -7.93
C ALA A 264 24.49 -20.07 -8.18
N TRP A 265 23.44 -19.65 -7.49
CA TRP A 265 22.80 -18.33 -7.58
C TRP A 265 23.06 -17.46 -6.36
N ASP A 266 23.87 -17.93 -5.40
CA ASP A 266 24.30 -17.07 -4.30
C ASP A 266 25.25 -15.98 -4.83
N GLY A 267 25.11 -14.77 -4.29
CA GLY A 267 25.99 -13.66 -4.60
C GLY A 267 26.51 -13.03 -3.32
N SER A 268 27.82 -12.79 -3.22
CA SER A 268 28.39 -12.00 -2.13
C SER A 268 29.20 -10.82 -2.67
N GLY A 269 29.38 -9.79 -1.85
CA GLY A 269 30.21 -8.64 -2.20
C GLY A 269 31.71 -8.91 -2.02
N LEU A 270 32.07 -9.92 -1.23
CA LEU A 270 33.47 -10.27 -0.96
C LEU A 270 33.94 -11.51 -1.73
N GLY A 271 33.01 -12.38 -2.15
CA GLY A 271 33.31 -13.67 -2.76
C GLY A 271 33.76 -13.55 -4.20
N ASP A 272 34.16 -14.69 -4.75
CA ASP A 272 34.49 -14.79 -6.18
C ASP A 272 33.22 -14.68 -7.04
N VAL A 273 33.36 -14.65 -8.36
CA VAL A 273 32.22 -14.65 -9.32
C VAL A 273 32.10 -15.99 -10.02
N ASN A 274 30.87 -16.39 -10.37
CA ASN A 274 30.69 -17.62 -11.14
C ASN A 274 30.95 -17.35 -12.62
N THR A 275 31.98 -17.99 -13.18
CA THR A 275 32.30 -17.88 -14.61
C THR A 275 31.66 -18.99 -15.46
N ALA A 276 30.95 -19.92 -14.83
CA ALA A 276 30.31 -21.03 -15.51
C ALA A 276 28.88 -20.70 -15.97
N VAL A 277 28.48 -21.31 -17.10
CA VAL A 277 27.11 -21.23 -17.62
C VAL A 277 26.26 -22.27 -16.89
N CYS A 278 25.19 -21.82 -16.22
CA CYS A 278 24.31 -22.70 -15.45
C CYS A 278 23.04 -23.10 -16.20
N ALA A 279 22.43 -24.21 -15.77
CA ALA A 279 21.07 -24.55 -16.22
C ALA A 279 20.12 -23.43 -15.74
N GLY A 280 19.46 -22.75 -16.68
CA GLY A 280 18.61 -21.58 -16.40
C GLY A 280 19.22 -20.21 -16.73
N GLY A 281 20.49 -20.16 -17.18
CA GLY A 281 21.14 -18.92 -17.62
C GLY A 281 22.59 -18.81 -17.14
N ASN A 282 23.21 -17.66 -17.42
CA ASN A 282 24.51 -17.34 -16.83
C ASN A 282 24.30 -17.07 -15.34
N ALA A 283 25.02 -17.80 -14.49
CA ALA A 283 25.11 -17.51 -13.06
C ALA A 283 25.71 -16.10 -12.84
N PRO A 284 25.73 -15.58 -11.60
CA PRO A 284 26.23 -14.24 -11.30
C PRO A 284 27.66 -14.04 -11.83
N THR A 285 27.80 -13.27 -12.91
CA THR A 285 29.13 -12.93 -13.47
C THR A 285 29.77 -11.73 -12.77
N SER A 286 29.05 -11.10 -11.83
CA SER A 286 29.50 -9.98 -11.02
C SER A 286 29.22 -10.24 -9.54
N LYS A 287 29.97 -9.56 -8.68
CA LYS A 287 29.75 -9.55 -7.23
C LYS A 287 28.43 -8.84 -6.91
N PHE A 288 27.82 -9.19 -5.78
CA PHE A 288 26.63 -8.50 -5.29
C PHE A 288 27.06 -7.29 -4.46
N THR A 289 26.81 -6.09 -4.97
CA THR A 289 27.30 -4.84 -4.40
C THR A 289 26.22 -4.08 -3.65
N GLU A 290 26.65 -3.08 -2.88
CA GLU A 290 25.76 -2.09 -2.25
C GLU A 290 24.86 -1.39 -3.28
N GLN A 291 25.36 -1.16 -4.50
CA GLN A 291 24.56 -0.58 -5.59
C GLN A 291 23.46 -1.54 -6.07
N ASP A 292 23.76 -2.84 -6.17
CA ASP A 292 22.77 -3.85 -6.54
C ASP A 292 21.68 -3.94 -5.46
N PHE A 293 22.07 -3.98 -4.17
CA PHE A 293 21.13 -3.95 -3.06
C PHE A 293 20.22 -2.70 -3.14
N ASN A 294 20.79 -1.51 -3.31
CA ASN A 294 20.01 -0.26 -3.39
C ASN A 294 19.14 -0.17 -4.66
N THR A 295 19.46 -0.92 -5.71
CA THR A 295 18.61 -1.02 -6.91
C THR A 295 17.41 -1.94 -6.66
N LEU A 296 17.61 -3.01 -5.90
CA LEU A 296 16.58 -3.99 -5.56
C LEU A 296 15.67 -3.55 -4.41
N ALA A 297 16.21 -2.72 -3.52
CA ALA A 297 15.60 -2.21 -2.30
C ALA A 297 15.98 -0.74 -2.09
N PRO A 298 15.54 0.19 -2.97
CA PRO A 298 15.81 1.62 -2.82
C PRO A 298 15.26 2.21 -1.53
N GLU A 299 14.23 1.60 -0.94
CA GLU A 299 13.72 1.94 0.38
C GLU A 299 14.10 0.86 1.39
N SER A 300 14.87 1.20 2.42
CA SER A 300 15.27 0.24 3.47
C SER A 300 14.21 0.03 4.55
N ALA A 301 13.23 0.95 4.65
CA ALA A 301 12.13 0.90 5.61
C ALA A 301 10.98 1.78 5.12
N ILE A 302 9.77 1.49 5.60
CA ILE A 302 8.63 2.39 5.41
C ILE A 302 8.86 3.73 6.14
N THR A 303 8.32 4.79 5.59
CA THR A 303 8.39 6.14 6.14
C THR A 303 7.59 6.29 7.44
N GLU A 304 7.89 7.30 8.26
CA GLU A 304 7.11 7.58 9.48
C GLU A 304 5.63 7.90 9.18
N GLN A 305 5.34 8.49 8.01
CA GLN A 305 3.97 8.71 7.57
C GLN A 305 3.24 7.40 7.29
N GLU A 306 3.92 6.43 6.67
CA GLU A 306 3.37 5.09 6.44
C GLU A 306 3.20 4.33 7.74
N TYR A 307 4.17 4.39 8.67
CA TYR A 307 4.00 3.86 10.03
C TYR A 307 2.75 4.43 10.70
N ALA A 308 2.52 5.75 10.61
CA ALA A 308 1.33 6.37 11.17
C ALA A 308 0.03 5.85 10.51
N SER A 309 0.03 5.62 9.19
CA SER A 309 -1.12 5.07 8.47
C SER A 309 -1.41 3.61 8.88
N VAL A 310 -0.38 2.77 8.90
CA VAL A 310 -0.48 1.36 9.30
C VAL A 310 -0.91 1.25 10.77
N LYS A 311 -0.35 2.09 11.65
CA LYS A 311 -0.75 2.20 13.06
C LYS A 311 -2.21 2.62 13.21
N ALA A 312 -2.66 3.65 12.49
CA ALA A 312 -4.06 4.10 12.54
C ALA A 312 -5.03 3.01 12.06
N THR A 313 -4.62 2.21 11.07
CA THR A 313 -5.40 1.06 10.58
C THR A 313 -5.48 -0.02 11.65
N ALA A 314 -4.36 -0.39 12.28
CA ALA A 314 -4.33 -1.35 13.38
C ALA A 314 -5.21 -0.92 14.57
N GLN A 315 -5.21 0.37 14.90
CA GLN A 315 -6.04 0.92 15.98
C GLN A 315 -7.54 0.86 15.67
N ARG A 316 -7.94 0.96 14.40
CA ARG A 316 -9.35 1.00 13.98
C ARG A 316 -9.92 -0.40 13.75
N GLU A 317 -9.21 -1.23 13.00
CA GLU A 317 -9.72 -2.47 12.38
C GLU A 317 -8.77 -3.66 12.57
N GLY A 318 -7.68 -3.50 13.32
CA GLY A 318 -6.67 -4.55 13.52
C GLY A 318 -6.39 -4.87 14.97
N LEU A 319 -5.20 -5.42 15.20
CA LEU A 319 -4.62 -5.64 16.53
C LEU A 319 -3.53 -4.59 16.76
N TYR A 320 -3.75 -3.65 17.67
CA TYR A 320 -2.76 -2.67 18.07
C TYR A 320 -2.36 -2.86 19.52
N CYS A 321 -1.06 -2.81 19.83
CA CYS A 321 -0.55 -2.84 21.18
C CYS A 321 0.49 -1.74 21.36
N GLY A 322 0.38 -0.97 22.45
CA GLY A 322 1.40 0.00 22.82
C GLY A 322 0.99 0.80 24.05
N PRO A 323 1.93 1.18 24.95
CA PRO A 323 3.39 0.98 24.88
C PRO A 323 3.89 -0.41 25.30
N THR A 324 3.00 -1.26 25.84
CA THR A 324 3.30 -2.63 26.30
C THR A 324 2.25 -3.60 25.76
N LEU A 325 2.50 -4.90 25.85
CA LEU A 325 1.53 -5.93 25.45
C LEU A 325 0.29 -6.01 26.36
N SER A 326 0.31 -5.34 27.50
CA SER A 326 -0.85 -5.23 28.40
C SER A 326 -1.86 -4.17 27.97
N THR A 327 -1.49 -3.31 27.02
CA THR A 327 -2.32 -2.21 26.51
C THR A 327 -2.57 -2.43 25.03
N CYS A 328 -3.55 -3.28 24.71
CA CYS A 328 -3.91 -3.59 23.34
C CYS A 328 -5.35 -3.23 23.01
N THR A 329 -5.61 -3.05 21.73
CA THR A 329 -6.94 -2.90 21.15
C THR A 329 -7.10 -3.88 19.98
N LYS A 330 -8.28 -4.46 19.85
CA LYS A 330 -8.71 -5.33 18.76
C LYS A 330 -9.98 -4.73 18.16
N ASN A 331 -9.96 -4.39 16.87
CA ASN A 331 -11.05 -3.64 16.22
C ASN A 331 -11.44 -2.37 17.01
N GLY A 332 -10.44 -1.63 17.52
CA GLY A 332 -10.65 -0.43 18.34
C GLY A 332 -11.17 -0.66 19.77
N VAL A 333 -11.43 -1.90 20.18
CA VAL A 333 -11.91 -2.24 21.52
C VAL A 333 -10.75 -2.75 22.37
N ALA A 334 -10.69 -2.36 23.65
CA ALA A 334 -9.65 -2.84 24.57
C ALA A 334 -9.59 -4.38 24.59
N HIS A 335 -8.38 -4.92 24.42
CA HIS A 335 -8.09 -6.36 24.38
C HIS A 335 -6.89 -6.65 25.28
N THR A 336 -6.90 -7.77 25.98
CA THR A 336 -5.79 -8.18 26.85
C THR A 336 -5.07 -9.35 26.23
N LEU A 337 -3.78 -9.18 25.91
CA LEU A 337 -2.91 -10.27 25.50
C LEU A 337 -2.21 -10.87 26.74
N THR A 338 -2.12 -12.19 26.80
CA THR A 338 -1.37 -12.91 27.83
C THR A 338 -0.41 -13.92 27.20
N GLY A 339 0.89 -13.64 27.26
CA GLY A 339 1.92 -14.52 26.74
C GLY A 339 1.99 -14.50 25.21
N ASN A 340 1.99 -15.67 24.59
CA ASN A 340 2.05 -15.81 23.13
C ASN A 340 0.70 -15.42 22.51
N ILE A 341 0.75 -14.75 21.36
CA ILE A 341 -0.41 -14.39 20.56
C ILE A 341 -0.94 -15.64 19.88
N LYS A 342 -2.16 -16.04 20.20
CA LYS A 342 -2.81 -17.25 19.68
C LYS A 342 -3.91 -16.91 18.69
N ALA A 343 -4.48 -17.93 18.05
CA ALA A 343 -5.64 -17.77 17.16
C ALA A 343 -6.78 -16.98 17.84
N SER A 344 -7.10 -17.27 19.10
CA SER A 344 -8.13 -16.56 19.86
C SER A 344 -7.92 -15.05 19.98
N ASP A 345 -6.67 -14.59 19.93
CA ASP A 345 -6.36 -13.16 19.99
C ASP A 345 -6.70 -12.46 18.68
N ILE A 346 -6.58 -13.16 17.54
CA ILE A 346 -6.86 -12.62 16.20
C ILE A 346 -8.26 -13.00 15.66
N ASP A 347 -9.01 -13.86 16.35
CA ASP A 347 -10.36 -14.26 15.95
C ASP A 347 -11.31 -13.06 15.79
N GLY A 348 -11.97 -12.93 14.64
CA GLY A 348 -12.91 -11.82 14.37
C GLY A 348 -12.24 -10.52 13.93
N LEU A 349 -10.93 -10.52 13.71
CA LEU A 349 -10.30 -9.53 12.84
C LEU A 349 -10.72 -9.78 11.37
N PRO A 350 -10.60 -8.77 10.48
CA PRO A 350 -10.78 -8.95 9.05
C PRO A 350 -9.83 -10.02 8.47
N THR A 351 -10.11 -10.47 7.25
CA THR A 351 -9.30 -11.51 6.58
C THR A 351 -7.88 -11.00 6.28
N ASP A 352 -7.80 -9.72 5.95
CA ASP A 352 -6.63 -8.89 5.75
C ASP A 352 -6.56 -7.87 6.90
N PHE A 353 -5.59 -8.01 7.80
CA PHE A 353 -5.53 -7.13 8.97
C PHE A 353 -4.11 -6.68 9.29
N VAL A 354 -4.04 -5.60 10.07
CA VAL A 354 -2.77 -5.08 10.58
C VAL A 354 -2.61 -5.47 12.05
N ALA A 355 -1.47 -6.06 12.39
CA ALA A 355 -1.03 -6.29 13.75
C ALA A 355 0.17 -5.40 14.05
N PHE A 356 0.00 -4.38 14.88
CA PHE A 356 1.01 -3.34 15.14
C PHE A 356 1.40 -3.30 16.63
N PHE A 357 2.67 -3.55 16.91
CA PHE A 357 3.25 -3.55 18.25
C PHE A 357 4.23 -2.38 18.36
N ASP A 358 3.85 -1.39 19.17
CA ASP A 358 4.58 -0.14 19.36
C ASP A 358 5.14 -0.05 20.79
N PHE A 359 6.37 -0.52 20.99
CA PHE A 359 7.02 -0.41 22.29
C PHE A 359 7.62 0.99 22.45
N SER A 360 7.29 1.67 23.56
CA SER A 360 7.71 3.07 23.78
C SER A 360 9.18 3.24 24.17
N ALA A 361 9.80 2.19 24.71
CA ALA A 361 11.22 2.23 25.03
C ALA A 361 12.04 1.97 23.75
N PRO A 362 13.23 2.59 23.60
CA PRO A 362 14.19 2.16 22.59
C PRO A 362 14.40 0.64 22.65
N TYR A 363 14.76 0.04 21.53
CA TYR A 363 14.98 -1.40 21.42
C TYR A 363 15.70 -1.96 22.65
N SER A 364 15.04 -2.89 23.34
CA SER A 364 15.58 -3.63 24.48
C SER A 364 15.18 -5.09 24.34
N SER A 365 16.05 -6.01 24.77
CA SER A 365 15.84 -7.46 24.64
C SER A 365 14.63 -8.00 25.43
N GLY A 366 13.97 -7.15 26.24
CA GLY A 366 12.72 -7.48 26.93
C GLY A 366 11.44 -7.20 26.12
N ASN A 367 11.52 -6.38 25.07
CA ASN A 367 10.39 -6.11 24.17
C ASN A 367 10.33 -7.21 23.12
N SER A 368 9.52 -8.24 23.34
CA SER A 368 9.37 -9.34 22.39
C SER A 368 7.91 -9.69 22.19
N VAL A 369 7.55 -9.91 20.92
CA VAL A 369 6.25 -10.45 20.52
C VAL A 369 6.45 -11.92 20.19
N ASN A 370 5.78 -12.81 20.93
CA ASN A 370 5.78 -14.24 20.60
C ASN A 370 4.50 -14.57 19.83
N TRP A 371 4.64 -14.90 18.56
CA TRP A 371 3.54 -15.20 17.67
C TRP A 371 3.36 -16.72 17.51
N ASP A 372 2.19 -17.21 17.91
CA ASP A 372 1.77 -18.62 17.85
C ASP A 372 0.51 -18.81 17.00
N ALA A 373 -0.07 -17.73 16.50
CA ALA A 373 -1.29 -17.76 15.71
C ALA A 373 -1.02 -18.25 14.28
N VAL A 374 -2.06 -18.83 13.68
CA VAL A 374 -2.09 -19.25 12.29
C VAL A 374 -2.96 -18.25 11.53
N VAL A 375 -2.33 -17.41 10.73
CA VAL A 375 -3.01 -16.62 9.70
C VAL A 375 -3.01 -17.49 8.46
N ASN A 376 -4.20 -17.98 8.08
CA ASN A 376 -4.43 -19.04 7.10
C ASN A 376 -3.36 -19.05 5.98
N GLY A 377 -2.69 -20.19 5.82
CA GLY A 377 -1.67 -20.40 4.80
C GLY A 377 -2.20 -20.09 3.40
N ALA A 378 -1.29 -19.78 2.47
CA ALA A 378 -1.64 -19.43 1.10
C ALA A 378 -2.70 -20.42 0.54
N PRO A 379 -3.83 -19.94 -0.01
CA PRO A 379 -4.87 -20.80 -0.56
C PRO A 379 -4.27 -21.76 -1.59
N ALA A 380 -4.79 -22.99 -1.64
CA ALA A 380 -4.30 -24.03 -2.55
C ALA A 380 -4.36 -23.61 -4.03
N THR A 381 -5.23 -22.66 -4.36
CA THR A 381 -5.36 -22.04 -5.68
C THR A 381 -5.35 -20.54 -5.55
N CYS A 382 -4.55 -19.86 -6.36
CA CYS A 382 -4.64 -18.41 -6.46
C CYS A 382 -5.78 -18.02 -7.39
N SER A 383 -6.80 -17.37 -6.84
CA SER A 383 -7.90 -16.80 -7.62
C SER A 383 -7.97 -15.30 -7.40
N ASP A 384 -7.87 -14.57 -8.50
CA ASP A 384 -8.12 -13.14 -8.53
C ASP A 384 -9.54 -12.84 -7.99
N GLY A 385 -9.65 -11.84 -7.11
CA GLY A 385 -10.93 -11.35 -6.57
C GLY A 385 -11.49 -12.11 -5.37
N THR A 386 -10.80 -13.13 -4.85
CA THR A 386 -11.09 -13.69 -3.52
C THR A 386 -10.20 -13.00 -2.48
N PRO A 387 -10.75 -12.61 -1.30
CA PRO A 387 -9.93 -12.08 -0.21
C PRO A 387 -8.78 -13.03 0.11
N TYR A 388 -7.57 -12.51 0.12
CA TYR A 388 -6.36 -13.27 0.42
C TYR A 388 -6.05 -13.10 1.91
N PRO A 389 -6.17 -14.16 2.74
CA PRO A 389 -5.90 -14.03 4.17
C PRO A 389 -4.45 -13.61 4.40
N GLN A 390 -4.26 -12.44 4.97
CA GLN A 390 -2.92 -11.91 5.21
C GLN A 390 -2.85 -10.98 6.41
N VAL A 391 -1.65 -10.87 6.97
CA VAL A 391 -1.34 -9.95 8.06
C VAL A 391 -0.19 -9.02 7.69
N THR A 392 -0.38 -7.73 7.93
CA THR A 392 0.74 -6.78 8.03
C THR A 392 1.17 -6.74 9.50
N LEU A 393 2.26 -7.43 9.82
CA LEU A 393 2.79 -7.58 11.17
C LEU A 393 3.96 -6.62 11.38
N VAL A 394 3.76 -5.60 12.23
CA VAL A 394 4.77 -4.57 12.52
C VAL A 394 5.18 -4.63 13.98
N VAL A 395 6.48 -4.74 14.26
CA VAL A 395 7.04 -4.66 15.62
C VAL A 395 8.09 -3.56 15.66
N ARG A 396 7.76 -2.40 16.26
CA ARG A 396 8.71 -1.29 16.47
C ARG A 396 9.40 -1.42 17.81
N ASN A 397 10.70 -1.14 17.85
CA ASN A 397 11.52 -1.19 19.08
C ASN A 397 11.44 -2.53 19.85
N GLY A 398 11.30 -3.67 19.16
CA GLY A 398 11.23 -4.98 19.78
C GLY A 398 11.56 -6.12 18.82
N ASP A 399 11.60 -7.33 19.38
CA ASP A 399 11.79 -8.59 18.66
C ASP A 399 10.45 -9.24 18.29
N LEU A 400 10.48 -10.06 17.25
CA LEU A 400 9.42 -10.99 16.92
C LEU A 400 9.96 -12.42 16.99
N ALA A 401 9.27 -13.30 17.69
CA ALA A 401 9.55 -14.73 17.69
C ALA A 401 8.34 -15.50 17.17
N LEU A 402 8.52 -16.25 16.08
CA LEU A 402 7.52 -17.23 15.64
C LEU A 402 7.78 -18.56 16.34
N THR A 403 6.76 -19.04 17.07
CA THR A 403 6.82 -20.31 17.81
C THR A 403 6.46 -21.50 16.91
N SER A 404 6.71 -22.71 17.40
CA SER A 404 6.39 -23.92 16.65
C SER A 404 4.88 -24.05 16.42
N GLY A 405 4.46 -24.17 15.16
CA GLY A 405 3.07 -24.21 14.71
C GLY A 405 2.60 -22.87 14.15
N ALA A 406 3.33 -21.78 14.39
CA ALA A 406 2.97 -20.46 13.91
C ALA A 406 3.00 -20.39 12.38
N SER A 407 2.00 -19.74 11.80
CA SER A 407 1.95 -19.47 10.37
C SER A 407 1.52 -18.04 10.09
N VAL A 408 2.29 -17.38 9.23
CA VAL A 408 2.06 -15.99 8.82
C VAL A 408 2.05 -15.92 7.31
N THR A 409 0.91 -15.58 6.74
CA THR A 409 0.82 -15.13 5.34
C THR A 409 0.77 -13.60 5.36
N GLY A 410 1.67 -12.89 4.67
CA GLY A 410 1.64 -11.43 4.62
C GLY A 410 3.00 -10.74 4.66
N PHE A 411 3.07 -9.58 5.33
CA PHE A 411 4.23 -8.71 5.39
C PHE A 411 4.68 -8.51 6.84
N VAL A 412 5.90 -8.96 7.16
CA VAL A 412 6.50 -8.87 8.50
C VAL A 412 7.56 -7.79 8.50
N LEU A 413 7.44 -6.82 9.40
CA LEU A 413 8.31 -5.65 9.51
C LEU A 413 8.78 -5.45 10.95
N VAL A 414 10.08 -5.69 11.18
CA VAL A 414 10.75 -5.59 12.48
C VAL A 414 12.04 -4.77 12.33
N PRO A 415 11.92 -3.46 12.04
CA PRO A 415 13.01 -2.61 11.54
C PRO A 415 14.16 -2.46 12.53
N ASP A 416 13.87 -2.50 13.84
CA ASP A 416 14.85 -2.20 14.89
C ASP A 416 15.42 -3.46 15.56
N GLY A 417 14.79 -4.62 15.34
CA GLY A 417 14.98 -5.82 16.15
C GLY A 417 15.18 -7.09 15.34
N THR A 418 15.03 -8.21 16.04
CA THR A 418 15.31 -9.54 15.53
C THR A 418 14.02 -10.30 15.23
N VAL A 419 13.95 -10.92 14.06
CA VAL A 419 12.97 -11.96 13.75
C VAL A 419 13.59 -13.32 14.07
N LYS A 420 13.05 -14.01 15.07
CA LYS A 420 13.49 -15.34 15.53
C LYS A 420 12.50 -16.39 15.05
N LEU A 421 12.93 -17.22 14.11
CA LEU A 421 12.11 -18.30 13.56
C LEU A 421 12.58 -19.65 14.15
N GLY A 422 11.87 -20.11 15.18
CA GLY A 422 12.19 -21.32 15.93
C GLY A 422 11.15 -22.44 15.74
N GLY A 423 11.58 -23.69 15.93
CA GLY A 423 10.69 -24.85 15.78
C GLY A 423 10.20 -25.07 14.35
N ASN A 424 8.96 -25.52 14.18
CA ASN A 424 8.34 -25.65 12.86
C ASN A 424 7.42 -24.45 12.61
N TYR A 425 7.73 -23.59 11.65
CA TYR A 425 6.95 -22.38 11.35
C TYR A 425 6.67 -22.30 9.84
N THR A 426 5.74 -21.45 9.43
CA THR A 426 5.49 -21.20 8.00
C THR A 426 5.25 -19.72 7.74
N VAL A 427 6.10 -19.10 6.94
CA VAL A 427 5.92 -17.72 6.48
C VAL A 427 5.70 -17.71 4.98
N HIS A 428 4.57 -17.17 4.53
CA HIS A 428 4.26 -16.93 3.13
C HIS A 428 4.23 -15.42 2.87
N GLY A 429 5.31 -14.86 2.33
CA GLY A 429 5.41 -13.44 2.01
C GLY A 429 6.78 -12.86 2.29
N THR A 430 6.80 -11.64 2.83
CA THR A 430 8.03 -10.85 2.98
C THR A 430 8.36 -10.63 4.45
N ILE A 431 9.64 -10.73 4.81
CA ILE A 431 10.20 -10.42 6.12
C ILE A 431 11.25 -9.33 5.94
N LEU A 432 11.03 -8.18 6.57
CA LEU A 432 11.97 -7.08 6.69
C LEU A 432 12.39 -6.93 8.15
N SER A 433 13.67 -7.06 8.45
CA SER A 433 14.16 -6.89 9.81
C SER A 433 15.60 -6.38 9.86
N LYS A 434 16.04 -5.94 11.04
CA LYS A 434 17.46 -5.70 11.27
C LYS A 434 18.23 -7.02 11.28
N GLU A 435 17.75 -7.97 12.07
CA GLU A 435 18.37 -9.29 12.18
C GLU A 435 17.33 -10.39 11.94
N THR A 436 17.73 -11.46 11.27
CA THR A 436 16.93 -12.67 11.17
C THR A 436 17.71 -13.89 11.67
N SER A 437 17.12 -14.60 12.61
CA SER A 437 17.68 -15.83 13.20
C SER A 437 16.79 -17.03 12.86
N LEU A 438 17.31 -17.93 12.04
CA LEU A 438 16.61 -19.10 11.51
C LEU A 438 17.11 -20.36 12.23
N GLN A 439 16.48 -20.69 13.35
CA GLN A 439 16.89 -21.80 14.22
C GLN A 439 16.03 -23.06 14.04
N GLY A 440 14.88 -22.94 13.38
CA GLY A 440 13.91 -24.02 13.18
C GLY A 440 14.08 -24.83 11.88
N THR A 441 13.07 -25.66 11.60
CA THR A 441 12.90 -26.46 10.35
C THR A 441 11.72 -25.95 9.51
N GLY A 442 11.30 -24.71 9.75
CA GLY A 442 10.14 -24.11 9.09
C GLY A 442 10.39 -23.76 7.62
N THR A 443 9.38 -23.15 7.01
CA THR A 443 9.43 -22.69 5.63
C THR A 443 9.23 -21.18 5.58
N VAL A 444 10.05 -20.48 4.80
CA VAL A 444 9.80 -19.13 4.32
C VAL A 444 9.60 -19.23 2.82
N ALA A 445 8.50 -18.72 2.29
CA ALA A 445 8.18 -18.84 0.89
C ALA A 445 7.56 -17.56 0.34
N LEU A 446 7.84 -17.25 -0.91
CA LEU A 446 7.15 -16.20 -1.65
C LEU A 446 6.38 -16.87 -2.79
N SER A 447 5.05 -16.86 -2.73
CA SER A 447 4.22 -17.49 -3.76
C SER A 447 3.81 -16.45 -4.81
N ASP A 448 3.60 -16.91 -6.05
CA ASP A 448 2.97 -16.08 -7.09
C ASP A 448 1.64 -15.49 -6.61
N CYS A 449 0.94 -16.21 -5.73
CA CYS A 449 -0.31 -15.72 -5.17
C CYS A 449 -0.13 -14.55 -4.21
N TRP A 450 0.88 -14.61 -3.34
CA TRP A 450 1.22 -13.49 -2.49
C TRP A 450 1.60 -12.27 -3.33
N VAL A 451 2.40 -12.45 -4.40
CA VAL A 451 2.76 -11.36 -5.33
C VAL A 451 1.52 -10.77 -6.03
N ALA A 452 0.54 -11.62 -6.33
CA ALA A 452 -0.74 -11.22 -6.90
C ALA A 452 -1.67 -10.48 -5.91
N HIS A 453 -1.38 -10.54 -4.62
CA HIS A 453 -2.17 -10.01 -3.49
C HIS A 453 -1.32 -9.21 -2.48
N MET A 454 -0.27 -8.53 -2.97
CA MET A 454 0.64 -7.77 -2.13
C MET A 454 -0.12 -6.77 -1.25
N PRO A 455 0.16 -6.71 0.07
CA PRO A 455 -0.59 -5.86 0.99
C PRO A 455 -0.30 -4.38 0.75
N GLY A 456 -1.28 -3.52 0.98
CA GLY A 456 -1.21 -2.07 0.73
C GLY A 456 0.07 -1.34 1.19
N PRO A 457 0.66 -1.61 2.36
CA PRO A 457 1.91 -0.96 2.81
C PRO A 457 3.14 -1.29 1.95
N THR A 458 3.03 -2.30 1.09
CA THR A 458 4.07 -2.66 0.11
C THR A 458 3.86 -2.02 -1.26
N LEU A 459 2.80 -1.21 -1.39
CA LEU A 459 2.45 -0.50 -2.61
C LEU A 459 2.73 0.98 -2.44
N GLU A 460 3.34 1.57 -3.46
CA GLU A 460 3.46 3.02 -3.57
C GLU A 460 2.34 3.54 -4.48
N VAL A 461 1.73 4.65 -4.06
CA VAL A 461 0.75 5.37 -4.86
C VAL A 461 1.27 6.75 -5.22
N GLN A 462 1.55 6.96 -6.49
CA GLN A 462 2.01 8.24 -7.04
C GLN A 462 0.84 8.99 -7.67
N ARG A 463 0.70 10.28 -7.31
CA ARG A 463 -0.27 11.18 -7.91
C ARG A 463 0.28 11.69 -9.24
N ILE A 464 -0.50 11.56 -10.32
CA ILE A 464 -0.08 11.96 -11.67
C ILE A 464 -0.76 13.26 -12.07
N ARG A 465 -2.10 13.28 -12.00
CA ARG A 465 -2.88 14.40 -12.51
C ARG A 465 -4.18 14.54 -11.75
N PHE A 466 -4.48 15.76 -11.35
CA PHE A 466 -5.76 16.13 -10.78
C PHE A 466 -6.63 16.89 -11.81
N GLY A 467 -7.95 16.73 -11.74
CA GLY A 467 -8.91 17.50 -12.52
C GLY A 467 -10.31 17.52 -11.91
N GLU A 468 -11.00 18.64 -12.05
CA GLU A 468 -12.44 18.79 -11.76
C GLU A 468 -13.22 18.36 -13.02
N LEU A 469 -14.20 17.46 -12.88
CA LEU A 469 -14.95 16.90 -14.01
C LEU A 469 -16.28 17.62 -14.27
N ASP A 470 -16.75 18.42 -13.33
CA ASP A 470 -18.06 19.08 -13.38
C ASP A 470 -18.01 20.58 -13.71
N ARG A 471 -16.89 21.06 -14.26
CA ARG A 471 -16.76 22.35 -14.96
C ARG A 471 -16.73 22.13 -16.46
#